data_AF-A0A9R0HXJ1-F1
#
_entry.id   AF-A0A9R0HXJ1-F1
#
_cell.length_a   1.000
_cell.length_b   1.000
_cell.length_c   1.000
_cell.angle_alpha   90.00
_cell.angle_beta   90.00
_cell.angle_gamma   90.00
#
_symmetry.space_group_name_H-M   'P 1'
#
loop_
_entity.id
_entity.type
_entity.pdbx_description
1 polymer ?
#
loop_
_entity_poly.entity_id
_entity_poly.type
_entity_poly.pdbx_seq_one_letter_code
_entity_poly.pdbx_strand_id
1 'polypeptide(L)'
;MKCADFQFIFFFGIPGSCNDINVLHRSPAFDDVLQGKAPPITFQVNRHEYNMGYYLTDGIYPNWAMFIQRFSRPQLETEKLFGDRQAHVRKEVERAFRVLQARFAIVRQPSLAYNEDILGDIM
;
A
#
# COMPACT_ATOMS: atom_id res chain seq x y z
N MET A 1 -18.07 -4.95 2.61
CA MET A 1 -16.80 -5.23 1.89
C MET A 1 -17.13 -5.29 0.41
N LYS A 2 -16.88 -4.19 -0.32
CA LYS A 2 -17.06 -4.16 -1.78
C LYS A 2 -15.78 -4.68 -2.40
N CYS A 3 -15.91 -5.45 -3.48
CA CYS A 3 -14.85 -6.22 -4.17
C CYS A 3 -13.58 -5.47 -4.62
N ALA A 4 -13.40 -4.19 -4.28
CA ALA A 4 -12.22 -3.40 -4.62
C ALA A 4 -10.99 -3.71 -3.73
N ASP A 5 -11.20 -4.21 -2.51
CA ASP A 5 -10.11 -4.51 -1.56
C ASP A 5 -9.30 -5.76 -1.94
N PHE A 6 -9.87 -6.65 -2.78
CA PHE A 6 -9.20 -7.86 -3.25
C PHE A 6 -8.20 -7.61 -4.38
N GLN A 7 -8.30 -6.49 -5.08
CA GLN A 7 -7.48 -6.22 -6.26
C GLN A 7 -6.05 -5.77 -5.90
N PHE A 8 -5.88 -5.18 -4.70
CA PHE A 8 -4.56 -4.85 -4.15
C PHE A 8 -3.76 -6.10 -3.76
N ILE A 9 -4.45 -7.19 -3.37
CA ILE A 9 -3.82 -8.46 -2.98
C ILE A 9 -3.31 -9.23 -4.21
N PHE A 10 -3.94 -9.05 -5.38
CA PHE A 10 -3.66 -9.85 -6.59
C PHE A 10 -2.28 -9.58 -7.22
N PHE A 11 -1.67 -8.41 -6.96
CA PHE A 11 -0.41 -8.02 -7.58
C PHE A 11 0.84 -8.31 -6.73
N PHE A 12 0.67 -8.71 -5.47
CA PHE A 12 1.75 -8.99 -4.51
C PHE A 12 2.31 -10.42 -4.67
N GLY A 13 2.81 -10.79 -5.85
CA GLY A 13 3.32 -12.16 -6.01
C GLY A 13 3.96 -12.59 -7.32
N ILE A 14 3.97 -11.76 -8.37
CA ILE A 14 4.59 -12.16 -9.65
C ILE A 14 6.01 -11.61 -9.73
N PRO A 15 7.06 -12.41 -9.42
CA PRO A 15 8.44 -11.96 -9.55
C PRO A 15 8.72 -11.52 -11.00
N GLY A 16 9.23 -10.30 -11.16
CA GLY A 16 9.68 -9.75 -12.44
C GLY A 16 8.69 -8.89 -13.24
N SER A 17 7.40 -8.80 -12.88
CA SER A 17 6.41 -8.02 -13.66
C SER A 17 5.66 -6.92 -12.89
N CYS A 18 5.49 -7.05 -11.58
CA CYS A 18 4.75 -6.09 -10.75
C CYS A 18 5.69 -5.46 -9.72
N ASN A 19 6.29 -4.32 -10.07
CA ASN A 19 6.94 -3.43 -9.10
C ASN A 19 5.88 -2.54 -8.42
N ASP A 20 6.18 -1.97 -7.26
CA ASP A 20 5.20 -1.23 -6.45
C ASP A 20 4.55 -0.06 -7.23
N ILE A 21 5.28 0.53 -8.18
CA ILE A 21 4.80 1.59 -9.08
C ILE A 21 3.76 1.06 -10.08
N ASN A 22 4.00 -0.08 -10.71
CA ASN A 22 3.05 -0.70 -11.63
C ASN A 22 1.78 -1.15 -10.90
N VAL A 23 1.91 -1.60 -9.64
CA VAL A 23 0.77 -1.96 -8.79
C VAL A 23 -0.05 -0.71 -8.47
N LEU A 24 0.60 0.39 -8.12
CA LEU A 24 -0.05 1.67 -7.88
C LEU A 24 -0.86 2.13 -9.09
N HIS A 25 -0.25 2.12 -10.28
CA HIS A 25 -0.91 2.55 -11.53
C HIS A 25 -2.07 1.67 -11.98
N ARG A 26 -2.19 0.45 -11.45
CA ARG A 26 -3.26 -0.50 -11.79
C ARG A 26 -4.27 -0.67 -10.68
N SER A 27 -4.17 0.14 -9.61
CA SER A 27 -5.02 0.01 -8.44
C SER A 27 -6.33 0.79 -8.62
N PRO A 28 -7.49 0.11 -8.63
CA PRO A 28 -8.78 0.79 -8.72
C PRO A 28 -9.06 1.72 -7.54
N ALA A 29 -8.51 1.40 -6.36
CA ALA A 29 -8.62 2.26 -5.19
C ALA A 29 -7.91 3.60 -5.42
N PHE A 30 -6.79 3.59 -6.15
CA PHE A 30 -6.09 4.81 -6.53
C PHE A 30 -6.81 5.54 -7.67
N ASP A 31 -7.38 4.82 -8.62
CA ASP A 31 -8.23 5.40 -9.66
C ASP A 31 -9.43 6.14 -9.08
N ASP A 32 -10.08 5.60 -8.03
CA ASP A 32 -11.18 6.26 -7.34
C ASP A 32 -10.73 7.55 -6.64
N VAL A 33 -9.52 7.58 -6.08
CA VAL A 33 -8.95 8.80 -5.50
C VAL A 33 -8.67 9.83 -6.60
N LEU A 34 -8.07 9.41 -7.72
CA LEU A 34 -7.79 10.29 -8.87
C LEU A 34 -9.07 10.82 -9.54
N GLN A 35 -10.14 10.03 -9.55
CA GLN A 35 -11.44 10.41 -10.09
C GLN A 35 -12.32 11.17 -9.08
N GLY A 36 -11.85 11.41 -7.86
CA GLY A 36 -12.62 12.10 -6.80
C GLY A 36 -13.82 11.29 -6.29
N LYS A 37 -13.84 9.97 -6.51
CA LYS A 37 -14.86 9.03 -6.05
C LYS A 37 -14.54 8.41 -4.70
N ALA A 38 -13.30 8.59 -4.21
CA ALA A 38 -12.90 8.12 -2.90
C ALA A 38 -13.80 8.70 -1.80
N PRO A 39 -14.03 7.96 -0.70
CA PRO A 39 -14.81 8.46 0.42
C PRO A 39 -14.26 9.79 0.93
N PRO A 40 -15.12 10.74 1.34
CA PRO A 40 -14.66 11.98 1.94
C PRO A 40 -13.92 11.67 3.24
N ILE A 41 -12.71 12.22 3.38
CA ILE A 41 -11.89 12.10 4.57
C ILE A 41 -11.58 13.52 5.03
N THR A 42 -11.84 13.82 6.31
CA THR A 42 -11.47 15.10 6.92
C THR A 42 -10.61 14.84 8.14
N PHE A 43 -9.40 15.42 8.18
CA PHE A 43 -8.53 15.36 9.35
C PHE A 43 -7.72 16.65 9.48
N GLN A 44 -7.16 16.88 10.68
CA GLN A 44 -6.39 18.09 10.97
C GLN A 44 -4.95 17.72 11.35
N VAL A 45 -3.97 18.36 10.70
CA VAL A 45 -2.54 18.27 11.06
C VAL A 45 -2.00 19.67 11.21
N ASN A 46 -1.34 19.95 12.33
CA ASN A 46 -0.76 21.27 12.62
C ASN A 46 -1.75 22.44 12.41
N ARG A 47 -3.02 22.24 12.82
CA ARG A 47 -4.14 23.19 12.62
C ARG A 47 -4.61 23.40 11.18
N HIS A 48 -3.99 22.72 10.22
CA HIS A 48 -4.43 22.70 8.83
C HIS A 48 -5.40 21.54 8.61
N GLU A 49 -6.55 21.83 8.00
CA GLU A 49 -7.54 20.83 7.64
C GLU A 49 -7.23 20.23 6.27
N TYR A 50 -7.33 18.91 6.16
CA TYR A 50 -7.12 18.16 4.94
C TYR A 50 -8.38 17.38 4.61
N ASN A 51 -8.80 17.48 3.35
CA ASN A 51 -9.98 16.82 2.80
C ASN A 51 -9.65 15.63 1.88
N MET A 52 -8.36 15.29 1.77
CA MET A 52 -7.84 14.20 0.97
C MET A 52 -6.90 13.36 1.83
N GLY A 53 -7.05 12.03 1.77
CA GLY A 53 -6.15 11.11 2.46
C GLY A 53 -4.71 11.20 1.95
N TYR A 54 -3.77 10.76 2.78
CA TYR A 54 -2.35 10.71 2.43
C TYR A 54 -1.79 9.30 2.54
N TYR A 55 -0.76 9.01 1.75
CA TYR A 55 -0.01 7.76 1.80
C TYR A 55 1.46 8.07 2.08
N LEU A 56 2.03 7.29 2.99
CA LEU A 56 3.45 7.35 3.31
C LEU A 56 4.22 6.57 2.24
N THR A 57 5.08 7.25 1.50
CA THR A 57 5.86 6.64 0.41
C THR A 57 7.35 6.83 0.63
N ASP A 58 8.15 5.99 0.00
CA ASP A 58 9.58 6.23 -0.17
C ASP A 58 9.86 7.05 -1.44
N GLY A 59 11.14 7.36 -1.66
CA GLY A 59 11.57 8.28 -2.72
C GLY A 59 11.50 7.71 -4.14
N ILE A 60 10.93 6.53 -4.35
CA ILE A 60 10.72 5.96 -5.70
C ILE A 60 9.38 6.40 -6.31
N TYR A 61 8.46 6.91 -5.50
CA TYR A 61 7.15 7.38 -5.96
C TYR A 61 7.23 8.81 -6.50
N PRO A 62 6.38 9.17 -7.48
CA PRO A 62 6.29 10.54 -7.96
C PRO A 62 5.88 11.50 -6.84
N ASN A 63 6.22 12.77 -6.97
CA ASN A 63 5.85 13.78 -5.97
C ASN A 63 4.41 14.24 -6.19
N TRP A 64 3.45 13.50 -5.65
CA TRP A 64 2.02 13.82 -5.68
C TRP A 64 1.54 14.42 -4.37
N ALA A 65 0.50 15.26 -4.41
CA ALA A 65 -0.02 15.95 -3.23
C ALA A 65 -0.47 15.01 -2.10
N MET A 66 -0.89 13.80 -2.45
CA MET A 66 -1.30 12.74 -1.51
C MET A 66 -0.13 11.90 -0.98
N PHE A 67 1.09 12.08 -1.50
CA PHE A 67 2.26 11.30 -1.12
C PHE A 67 3.18 12.07 -0.18
N ILE A 68 3.34 11.51 1.02
CA ILE A 68 4.26 12.02 2.02
C ILE A 68 5.53 11.19 1.94
N GLN A 69 6.54 11.78 1.30
CA GLN A 69 7.84 11.16 1.10
C GLN A 69 8.74 11.33 2.32
N ARG A 70 9.63 10.35 2.54
CA ARG A 70 10.74 10.53 3.48
C ARG A 70 11.68 11.64 2.98
N PHE A 71 12.13 12.49 3.89
CA PHE A 71 13.20 13.47 3.62
C PHE A 71 14.47 12.76 3.09
N SER A 72 14.92 13.13 1.89
CA SER A 72 16.11 12.52 1.28
C SER A 72 17.41 12.88 2.01
N ARG A 73 17.46 14.07 2.62
CA ARG A 73 18.61 14.58 3.38
C ARG A 73 18.10 15.26 4.66
N PRO A 74 17.75 14.50 5.70
CA PRO A 74 17.27 15.07 6.95
C PRO A 74 18.39 15.83 7.65
N GLN A 75 18.18 17.11 7.92
CA GLN A 75 19.12 17.97 8.65
C GLN A 75 18.70 18.13 10.10
N LEU A 76 17.38 18.17 10.34
CA LEU A 76 16.80 18.32 11.66
C LEU A 76 16.58 16.96 12.33
N GLU A 77 16.66 16.93 13.65
CA GLU A 77 16.42 15.70 14.43
C GLU A 77 14.98 15.20 14.27
N THR A 78 14.02 16.12 14.11
CA THR A 78 12.62 15.80 13.83
C THR A 78 12.42 15.09 12.48
N GLU A 79 13.17 15.49 11.45
CA GLU A 79 13.12 14.85 10.12
C GLU A 79 13.72 13.44 10.14
N LYS A 80 14.79 13.23 10.91
CA LYS A 80 15.37 11.90 11.14
C LYS A 80 14.36 11.00 11.86
N LEU A 81 13.79 11.47 12.97
CA LEU A 81 12.80 10.74 13.75
C LEU A 81 11.56 10.39 12.90
N PHE A 82 11.10 11.31 12.07
CA PHE A 82 10.01 11.07 11.13
C PHE A 82 10.35 9.91 10.17
N GLY A 83 11.52 9.99 9.53
CA GLY A 83 11.98 8.95 8.59
C GLY A 83 12.16 7.58 9.25
N ASP A 84 12.64 7.54 10.50
CA ASP A 84 12.87 6.29 11.24
C ASP A 84 11.55 5.65 11.68
N ARG A 85 10.57 6.44 12.12
CA ARG A 85 9.21 5.96 12.40
C ARG A 85 8.54 5.41 11.15
N GLN A 86 8.63 6.12 10.02
CA GLN A 86 8.06 5.67 8.74
C GLN A 86 8.71 4.34 8.30
N ALA A 87 10.04 4.21 8.42
CA ALA A 87 10.75 2.98 8.10
C ALA A 87 10.39 1.82 9.03
N HIS A 88 10.20 2.09 10.32
CA HIS A 88 9.80 1.07 11.29
C HIS A 88 8.41 0.51 10.97
N VAL A 89 7.42 1.38 10.75
CA VAL A 89 6.05 0.96 10.39
C VAL A 89 6.06 0.15 9.09
N ARG A 90 6.83 0.58 8.08
CA ARG A 90 6.95 -0.18 6.82
C ARG A 90 7.47 -1.60 7.04
N LYS A 91 8.51 -1.75 7.86
CA LYS A 91 9.08 -3.08 8.19
C LYS A 91 8.07 -3.98 8.89
N GLU A 92 7.26 -3.44 9.80
CA GLU A 92 6.22 -4.21 10.48
C GLU A 92 5.12 -4.65 9.50
N VAL A 93 4.72 -3.78 8.57
CA VAL A 93 3.77 -4.12 7.49
C VAL A 93 4.36 -5.22 6.59
N GLU A 94 5.59 -5.05 6.09
CA GLU A 94 6.28 -6.07 5.29
C GLU A 94 6.38 -7.41 6.03
N ARG A 95 6.67 -7.39 7.35
CA ARG A 95 6.73 -8.60 8.18
C ARG A 95 5.37 -9.27 8.29
N ALA A 96 4.30 -8.51 8.52
CA ALA A 96 2.94 -9.04 8.55
C ALA A 96 2.56 -9.67 7.20
N PHE A 97 2.88 -9.02 6.08
CA PHE A 97 2.66 -9.57 4.75
C PHE A 97 3.47 -10.82 4.47
N ARG A 98 4.74 -10.89 4.92
CA ARG A 98 5.54 -12.12 4.80
C ARG A 98 4.91 -13.28 5.56
N VAL A 99 4.36 -13.03 6.76
CA VAL A 99 3.64 -14.05 7.53
C VAL A 99 2.36 -14.48 6.80
N LEU A 100 1.60 -13.53 6.24
CA LEU A 100 0.42 -13.82 5.45
C LEU A 100 0.76 -14.64 4.21
N GLN A 101 1.81 -14.31 3.47
CA GLN A 101 2.28 -15.09 2.31
C GLN A 101 2.77 -16.49 2.70
N ALA A 102 3.39 -16.64 3.87
CA ALA A 102 3.85 -17.94 4.35
C ALA A 102 2.69 -18.85 4.79
N ARG A 103 1.61 -18.26 5.32
CA ARG A 103 0.43 -18.99 5.79
C ARG A 103 -0.57 -19.29 4.69
N PHE A 104 -0.80 -18.34 3.80
CA PHE A 104 -1.82 -18.42 2.77
C PHE A 104 -1.17 -18.48 1.40
N ALA A 105 -1.10 -19.68 0.81
CA ALA A 105 -0.46 -19.87 -0.48
C ALA A 105 -1.20 -19.12 -1.62
N ILE A 106 -2.48 -18.80 -1.43
CA ILE A 106 -3.28 -17.95 -2.33
C ILE A 106 -2.72 -16.53 -2.46
N VAL A 107 -2.06 -16.01 -1.43
CA VAL A 107 -1.41 -14.69 -1.45
C VAL A 107 -0.15 -14.73 -2.31
N ARG A 108 0.48 -15.91 -2.49
CA ARG A 108 1.65 -16.09 -3.36
C ARG A 108 1.24 -16.34 -4.82
N GLN A 109 0.13 -17.02 -5.08
CA GLN A 109 -0.34 -17.37 -6.42
C GLN A 109 -1.87 -17.25 -6.54
N PRO A 110 -2.39 -16.04 -6.80
CA PRO A 110 -3.83 -15.81 -6.90
C PRO A 110 -4.51 -16.59 -8.03
N SER A 111 -3.75 -16.96 -9.07
CA SER A 111 -4.22 -17.64 -10.27
C SER A 111 -4.60 -19.12 -10.09
N LEU A 112 -4.23 -19.77 -8.97
CA LEU A 112 -4.62 -21.15 -8.68
C LEU A 112 -6.02 -21.29 -8.05
N ALA A 113 -6.61 -20.19 -7.58
CA ALA A 113 -7.76 -20.18 -6.69
C ALA A 113 -9.13 -20.25 -7.39
N TYR A 114 -9.21 -20.68 -8.66
CA TYR A 114 -10.50 -20.81 -9.36
C TYR A 114 -11.15 -22.20 -9.22
N ASN A 115 -10.52 -23.12 -8.50
CA ASN A 115 -11.07 -24.44 -8.21
C ASN A 115 -11.36 -24.54 -6.70
N GLU A 116 -12.61 -24.84 -6.33
CA GLU A 116 -13.09 -24.91 -4.94
C GLU A 116 -12.35 -25.95 -4.10
N ASP A 117 -11.93 -27.08 -4.71
CA ASP A 117 -11.16 -28.13 -4.03
C ASP A 117 -9.73 -27.65 -3.71
N ILE A 118 -9.12 -26.93 -4.65
CA ILE A 118 -7.77 -26.35 -4.50
C ILE A 118 -7.78 -25.18 -3.49
N LEU A 119 -8.89 -24.45 -3.39
CA LEU A 119 -9.09 -23.39 -2.40
C LEU A 119 -9.07 -23.93 -0.96
N GLY A 120 -9.64 -25.10 -0.71
CA GLY A 120 -9.65 -25.75 0.60
C GLY A 120 -8.27 -26.18 1.10
N ASP A 121 -7.39 -26.58 0.18
CA ASP A 121 -6.01 -27.02 0.49
C ASP A 121 -5.00 -25.87 0.60
N ILE A 122 -5.35 -24.68 0.10
CA ILE A 122 -4.49 -23.48 0.01
C ILE A 122 -4.82 -22.43 1.09
N MET A 123 -6.02 -22.48 1.68
CA MET A 123 -6.46 -21.66 2.83
C MET A 123 -5.86 -22.15 4.15
#